data_AF-A0A0N1AQK9-F1
#
_entry.id   AF-A0A0N1AQK9-F1
#
_cell.length_a   1.000
_cell.length_b   1.000
_cell.length_c   1.000
_cell.angle_alpha   90.00
_cell.angle_beta   90.00
_cell.angle_gamma   90.00
#
_symmetry.space_group_name_H-M   'P 1'
#
loop_
_entity.id
_entity.type
_entity.pdbx_description
1 polymer ?
#
loop_
_entity_poly.entity_id
_entity_poly.type
_entity_poly.pdbx_seq_one_letter_code
_entity_poly.pdbx_strand_id
1 'polypeptide(L)'
;MGALAQRLKQTHCGSATCRQRADQEVLQGRWQQVVALATEHAVQQRLGPTSTPPAVVWLDPAPRQLTPVTDALREQLAQAWRQAWAEDRRRGYRGADTAQALPAAATALCAQCGGTCCVQGALHHAFVDAETLERWLLEHPGQTSEDAIAAYLAALPEQHLDGGCAFQTATGCHLPREQRADICNRYVCPALDELGDTLRATPDRAALVFTRQRRRFERAAVLHQGRATPLNHLPQPDELQPPGPPPQAR
;
A
#
# COMPACT_ATOMS: atom_id res chain seq x y z
N MET A 1 3.65 13.28 41.42
CA MET A 1 2.66 12.20 41.61
C MET A 1 2.06 12.35 43.00
N GLY A 2 0.80 12.76 43.10
CA GLY A 2 0.19 13.15 44.38
C GLY A 2 -0.23 11.97 45.24
N ALA A 3 0.04 12.05 46.55
CA ALA A 3 -0.22 11.04 47.59
C ALA A 3 -1.68 10.56 47.70
N LEU A 4 -2.61 11.18 46.97
CA LEU A 4 -4.03 10.81 46.93
C LEU A 4 -4.29 9.54 46.09
N ALA A 5 -3.54 9.32 45.00
CA ALA A 5 -3.73 8.16 44.12
C ALA A 5 -3.30 6.83 44.78
N GLN A 6 -2.35 6.91 45.71
CA GLN A 6 -1.80 5.75 46.43
C GLN A 6 -2.74 5.24 47.54
N ARG A 7 -3.67 6.08 48.03
CA ARG A 7 -4.63 5.72 49.09
C ARG A 7 -5.91 5.05 48.58
N LEU A 8 -6.24 5.15 47.28
CA LEU A 8 -7.57 4.76 46.80
C LEU A 8 -7.67 3.35 46.20
N LYS A 9 -6.60 2.52 46.15
CA LYS A 9 -6.61 1.21 45.45
C LYS A 9 -7.30 1.28 44.07
N GLN A 10 -7.26 2.44 43.41
CA GLN A 10 -7.92 2.61 42.13
C GLN A 10 -7.07 1.91 41.08
N THR A 11 -7.54 0.75 40.62
CA THR A 11 -7.08 0.07 39.41
C THR A 11 -7.29 0.90 38.14
N HIS A 12 -7.92 2.08 38.26
CA HIS A 12 -8.24 2.95 37.14
C HIS A 12 -7.58 4.31 37.30
N CYS A 13 -6.72 4.60 36.35
CA CYS A 13 -5.96 5.83 36.27
C CYS A 13 -6.86 6.97 35.77
N GLY A 14 -7.10 7.98 36.63
CA GLY A 14 -8.16 8.99 36.44
C GLY A 14 -7.91 10.11 35.42
N SER A 15 -6.72 10.21 34.82
CA SER A 15 -6.45 11.24 33.79
C SER A 15 -6.90 10.80 32.39
N ALA A 16 -7.22 11.76 31.52
CA ALA A 16 -7.54 11.49 30.12
C ALA A 16 -6.40 10.78 29.38
N THR A 17 -5.15 11.19 29.62
CA THR A 17 -3.95 10.58 29.05
C THR A 17 -3.79 9.12 29.45
N CYS A 18 -4.16 8.77 30.68
CA CYS A 18 -4.02 7.41 31.16
C CYS A 18 -5.10 6.49 30.60
N ARG A 19 -6.34 6.97 30.49
CA ARG A 19 -7.41 6.26 29.78
C ARG A 19 -7.05 6.04 28.31
N GLN A 20 -6.51 7.05 27.64
CA GLN A 20 -6.06 6.93 26.25
C GLN A 20 -4.99 5.85 26.09
N ARG A 21 -4.00 5.78 26.98
CA ARG A 21 -2.96 4.75 26.95
C ARG A 21 -3.53 3.35 27.21
N ALA A 22 -4.39 3.19 28.22
CA ALA A 22 -5.05 1.91 28.49
C ALA A 22 -5.91 1.44 27.30
N ASP A 23 -6.65 2.36 26.67
CA ASP A 23 -7.40 2.08 25.44
C ASP A 23 -6.49 1.67 24.29
N GLN A 24 -5.31 2.28 24.14
CA GLN A 24 -4.32 1.93 23.13
C GLN A 24 -3.72 0.54 23.38
N GLU A 25 -3.40 0.20 24.63
CA GLU A 25 -2.89 -1.12 25.04
C GLU A 25 -3.93 -2.22 24.74
N VAL A 26 -5.20 -2.00 25.11
CA VAL A 26 -6.29 -2.93 24.82
C VAL A 26 -6.46 -3.12 23.31
N LEU A 27 -6.44 -2.02 22.53
CA LEU A 27 -6.54 -2.09 21.07
C LEU A 27 -5.34 -2.81 20.45
N GLN A 28 -4.13 -2.58 20.94
CA GLN A 28 -2.93 -3.27 20.49
C GLN A 28 -3.03 -4.78 20.73
N GLY A 29 -3.48 -5.19 21.92
CA GLY A 29 -3.70 -6.61 22.23
C GLY A 29 -4.75 -7.26 21.32
N ARG A 30 -5.80 -6.54 20.95
CA ARG A 30 -6.80 -7.00 19.98
C ARG A 30 -6.22 -7.15 18.59
N TRP A 31 -5.38 -6.21 18.13
CA TRP A 31 -4.69 -6.34 16.85
C TRP A 31 -3.74 -7.54 16.81
N GLN A 32 -3.04 -7.82 17.90
CA GLN A 32 -2.19 -9.01 18.01
C GLN A 32 -3.01 -10.31 17.86
N GLN A 33 -4.20 -10.37 18.47
CA GLN A 33 -5.11 -11.51 18.29
C GLN A 33 -5.59 -11.65 16.83
N VAL A 34 -5.94 -10.54 16.16
CA VAL A 34 -6.29 -10.57 14.72
C VAL A 34 -5.14 -11.12 13.88
N VAL A 35 -3.91 -10.67 14.13
CA VAL A 35 -2.72 -11.16 13.41
C VAL A 35 -2.48 -12.66 13.67
N ALA A 36 -2.66 -13.13 14.91
CA ALA A 36 -2.54 -14.54 15.24
C ALA A 36 -3.57 -15.40 14.48
N LEU A 37 -4.84 -14.99 14.51
CA LEU A 37 -5.92 -15.66 13.77
C LEU A 37 -5.68 -15.64 12.25
N ALA A 38 -5.22 -14.51 11.72
CA ALA A 38 -4.85 -14.39 10.31
C ALA A 38 -3.70 -15.32 9.92
N THR A 39 -2.71 -15.48 10.81
CA THR A 39 -1.59 -16.42 10.63
C THR A 39 -2.10 -17.86 10.60
N GLU A 40 -2.96 -18.25 11.53
CA GLU A 40 -3.57 -19.58 11.56
C GLU A 40 -4.39 -19.86 10.30
N HIS A 41 -5.22 -18.90 9.87
CA HIS A 41 -6.02 -19.00 8.66
C HIS A 41 -5.14 -19.16 7.41
N ALA A 42 -4.05 -18.40 7.35
CA ALA A 42 -3.08 -18.44 6.27
C ALA A 42 -2.40 -19.84 6.20
N VAL A 43 -2.01 -20.42 7.34
CA VAL A 43 -1.46 -21.79 7.40
C VAL A 43 -2.49 -22.82 6.92
N GLN A 44 -3.76 -22.69 7.35
CA GLN A 44 -4.85 -23.60 6.95
C GLN A 44 -5.14 -23.55 5.43
N GLN A 45 -4.98 -22.38 4.80
CA GLN A 45 -5.13 -22.21 3.35
C GLN A 45 -3.95 -22.74 2.51
N ARG A 46 -3.14 -23.65 3.06
CA ARG A 46 -2.04 -24.37 2.38
C ARG A 46 -0.84 -23.50 2.00
N LEU A 47 -0.45 -22.55 2.84
CA LEU A 47 0.86 -21.88 2.70
C LEU A 47 2.05 -22.78 3.07
N GLY A 48 1.80 -24.02 3.49
CA GLY A 48 2.82 -24.90 4.06
C GLY A 48 3.25 -24.42 5.45
N PRO A 49 3.98 -25.25 6.21
CA PRO A 49 4.56 -24.81 7.47
C PRO A 49 5.62 -23.75 7.18
N THR A 50 5.34 -22.48 7.47
CA THR A 50 6.39 -21.45 7.43
C THR A 50 7.20 -21.55 8.71
N SER A 51 8.49 -21.86 8.60
CA SER A 51 9.43 -21.85 9.74
C SER A 51 9.63 -20.46 10.34
N THR A 52 9.22 -19.43 9.60
CA THR A 52 9.35 -18.01 9.96
C THR A 52 7.95 -17.40 10.09
N PRO A 53 7.67 -16.60 11.15
CA PRO A 53 6.40 -15.90 11.28
C PRO A 53 6.21 -14.90 10.13
N PRO A 54 4.98 -14.74 9.61
CA PRO A 54 4.74 -13.84 8.49
C PRO A 54 5.09 -12.39 8.87
N ALA A 55 5.55 -11.63 7.88
CA ALA A 55 5.63 -10.18 8.02
C ALA A 55 4.21 -9.60 8.13
N VAL A 56 4.03 -8.48 8.83
CA VAL A 56 2.73 -7.81 8.94
C VAL A 56 2.84 -6.43 8.33
N VAL A 57 2.04 -6.19 7.31
CA VAL A 57 2.03 -4.94 6.53
C VAL A 57 0.71 -4.24 6.73
N TRP A 58 0.77 -2.97 7.14
CA TRP A 58 -0.41 -2.12 7.33
C TRP A 58 -0.47 -1.09 6.22
N LEU A 59 -1.60 -1.08 5.50
CA LEU A 59 -1.91 -0.13 4.46
C LEU A 59 -2.98 0.84 4.96
N ASP A 60 -2.79 2.13 4.71
CA ASP A 60 -3.81 3.13 4.93
C ASP A 60 -4.70 3.24 3.67
N PRO A 61 -6.02 3.05 3.76
CA PRO A 61 -6.92 3.18 2.63
C PRO A 61 -7.02 4.63 2.17
N ALA A 62 -6.98 4.83 0.86
CA ALA A 62 -7.45 6.03 0.18
C ALA A 62 -8.81 5.69 -0.48
N PRO A 63 -9.94 5.91 0.23
CA PRO A 63 -11.26 5.66 -0.35
C PRO A 63 -11.45 6.61 -1.54
N ARG A 64 -11.63 6.02 -2.71
CA ARG A 64 -11.73 6.71 -4.00
C ARG A 64 -12.80 6.06 -4.86
N GLN A 65 -13.40 6.85 -5.72
CA GLN A 65 -14.40 6.40 -6.67
C GLN A 65 -13.78 6.22 -8.05
N LEU A 66 -14.27 5.22 -8.78
CA LEU A 66 -13.94 5.09 -10.19
C LEU A 66 -14.67 6.19 -10.96
N THR A 67 -13.91 6.97 -11.72
CA THR A 67 -14.42 7.99 -12.62
C THR A 67 -13.89 7.76 -14.04
N PRO A 68 -14.67 8.06 -15.09
CA PRO A 68 -14.21 7.92 -16.46
C PRO A 68 -12.98 8.80 -16.76
N VAL A 69 -12.06 8.28 -17.58
CA VAL A 69 -11.02 9.11 -18.20
C VAL A 69 -11.67 9.93 -19.31
N THR A 70 -11.86 11.22 -19.07
CA THR A 70 -12.51 12.13 -20.01
C THR A 70 -11.55 12.63 -21.09
N ASP A 71 -12.09 13.11 -22.20
CA ASP A 71 -11.30 13.77 -23.25
C ASP A 71 -10.56 15.00 -22.72
N ALA A 72 -11.18 15.74 -21.79
CA ALA A 72 -10.54 16.87 -21.12
C ALA A 72 -9.30 16.44 -20.31
N LEU A 73 -9.37 15.32 -19.59
CA LEU A 73 -8.22 14.77 -18.87
C LEU A 73 -7.13 14.29 -19.83
N ARG A 74 -7.52 13.62 -20.94
CA ARG A 74 -6.58 13.19 -21.99
C ARG A 74 -5.82 14.38 -22.58
N GLU A 75 -6.52 15.46 -22.93
CA GLU A 75 -5.91 16.67 -23.47
C GLU A 75 -4.99 17.34 -22.45
N GLN A 76 -5.42 17.47 -21.18
CA GLN A 76 -4.61 18.03 -20.10
C GLN A 76 -3.30 17.25 -19.92
N LEU A 77 -3.36 15.92 -19.93
CA LEU A 77 -2.18 15.07 -19.82
C LEU A 77 -1.26 15.22 -21.03
N ALA A 78 -1.82 15.20 -22.24
CA ALA A 78 -1.06 15.38 -23.48
C ALA A 78 -0.28 16.70 -23.46
N GLN A 79 -0.95 17.81 -23.12
CA GLN A 79 -0.32 19.12 -23.00
C GLN A 79 0.79 19.13 -21.94
N ALA A 80 0.53 18.56 -20.77
CA ALA A 80 1.50 18.50 -19.69
C ALA A 80 2.74 17.69 -20.05
N TRP A 81 2.58 16.57 -20.78
CA TRP A 81 3.70 15.72 -21.19
C TRP A 81 4.51 16.35 -22.32
N ARG A 82 3.86 17.04 -23.28
CA ARG A 82 4.54 17.87 -24.28
C ARG A 82 5.39 18.95 -23.62
N GLN A 83 4.82 19.65 -22.64
CA GLN A 83 5.54 20.68 -21.91
C GLN A 83 6.72 20.08 -21.12
N ALA A 84 6.51 18.95 -20.43
CA ALA A 84 7.57 18.27 -19.71
C ALA A 84 8.72 17.86 -20.64
N TRP A 85 8.42 17.37 -21.85
CA TRP A 85 9.42 17.06 -22.87
C TRP A 85 10.15 18.31 -23.36
N ALA A 86 9.42 19.36 -23.75
CA ALA A 86 9.99 20.59 -24.29
C ALA A 86 10.92 21.32 -23.30
N GLU A 87 10.61 21.21 -22.00
CA GLU A 87 11.42 21.79 -20.93
C GLU A 87 12.51 20.85 -20.39
N ASP A 88 12.64 19.64 -20.94
CA ASP A 88 13.48 18.55 -20.40
C ASP A 88 13.26 18.33 -18.89
N ARG A 89 12.00 18.37 -18.47
CA ARG A 89 11.62 18.23 -17.07
C ARG A 89 11.84 16.78 -16.64
N ARG A 90 12.89 16.56 -15.86
CA ARG A 90 13.27 15.25 -15.30
C ARG A 90 13.06 15.24 -13.79
N ARG A 91 12.21 14.33 -13.31
CA ARG A 91 12.08 14.09 -11.87
C ARG A 91 13.05 12.98 -11.49
N GLY A 92 14.30 13.35 -11.24
CA GLY A 92 15.33 12.42 -10.78
C GLY A 92 14.95 11.78 -9.45
N TYR A 93 14.45 10.54 -9.50
CA TYR A 93 14.23 9.75 -8.30
C TYR A 93 15.56 9.09 -7.92
N ARG A 94 15.96 9.14 -6.64
CA ARG A 94 17.14 8.42 -6.08
C ARG A 94 16.69 7.18 -5.29
N GLY A 95 17.56 6.19 -5.14
CA GLY A 95 17.28 4.94 -4.40
C GLY A 95 17.18 3.69 -5.28
N ALA A 96 17.18 2.52 -4.65
CA ALA A 96 17.09 1.23 -5.32
C ALA A 96 15.65 0.92 -5.77
N ASP A 97 15.50 0.10 -6.82
CA ASP A 97 14.22 -0.50 -7.17
C ASP A 97 13.87 -1.60 -6.15
N THR A 98 13.17 -1.22 -5.08
CA THR A 98 12.75 -2.16 -4.02
C THR A 98 11.62 -3.08 -4.46
N ALA A 99 10.88 -2.70 -5.49
CA ALA A 99 9.83 -3.53 -6.02
C ALA A 99 10.31 -4.68 -6.90
N GLN A 100 11.56 -4.69 -7.34
CA GLN A 100 12.12 -5.86 -8.01
C GLN A 100 12.08 -7.11 -7.09
N ALA A 101 12.15 -6.92 -5.77
CA ALA A 101 12.00 -7.99 -4.79
C ALA A 101 10.53 -8.37 -4.53
N LEU A 102 9.58 -7.55 -4.97
CA LEU A 102 8.16 -7.82 -4.81
C LEU A 102 7.66 -8.66 -5.98
N PRO A 103 6.87 -9.71 -5.72
CA PRO A 103 6.25 -10.47 -6.80
C PRO A 103 5.21 -9.62 -7.54
N ALA A 104 4.91 -9.96 -8.80
CA ALA A 104 3.92 -9.24 -9.61
C ALA A 104 2.55 -9.06 -8.89
N ALA A 105 2.12 -10.05 -8.11
CA ALA A 105 0.91 -9.99 -7.31
C ALA A 105 0.90 -8.88 -6.24
N ALA A 106 2.05 -8.33 -5.85
CA ALA A 106 2.13 -7.17 -4.98
C ALA A 106 1.47 -5.92 -5.59
N THR A 107 1.28 -5.88 -6.93
CA THR A 107 0.48 -4.81 -7.57
C THR A 107 -0.98 -4.80 -7.07
N ALA A 108 -1.53 -5.94 -6.67
CA ALA A 108 -2.85 -6.01 -6.04
C ALA A 108 -2.91 -5.28 -4.70
N LEU A 109 -1.77 -5.06 -4.04
CA LEU A 109 -1.69 -4.30 -2.80
C LEU A 109 -1.94 -2.80 -3.04
N CYS A 110 -1.56 -2.28 -4.21
CA CYS A 110 -1.91 -0.91 -4.61
C CYS A 110 -3.44 -0.76 -4.76
N ALA A 111 -4.12 -1.75 -5.34
CA ALA A 111 -5.59 -1.80 -5.33
C ALA A 111 -6.16 -1.95 -3.92
N GLN A 112 -5.46 -2.66 -3.03
CA GLN A 112 -5.86 -2.88 -1.65
C GLN A 112 -5.86 -1.59 -0.79
N CYS A 113 -5.02 -0.60 -1.12
CA CYS A 113 -5.07 0.73 -0.49
C CYS A 113 -5.74 1.80 -1.35
N GLY A 114 -6.15 1.50 -2.59
CA GLY A 114 -6.66 2.49 -3.53
C GLY A 114 -5.57 3.44 -4.07
N GLY A 115 -4.29 3.09 -3.91
CA GLY A 115 -3.15 3.86 -4.39
C GLY A 115 -2.86 5.12 -3.56
N THR A 116 -2.76 5.03 -2.24
CA THR A 116 -2.46 6.20 -1.37
C THR A 116 -1.26 7.01 -1.87
N CYS A 117 -0.17 6.35 -2.26
CA CYS A 117 1.01 6.99 -2.85
C CYS A 117 0.76 7.57 -4.27
N CYS A 118 -0.24 7.05 -5.00
CA CYS A 118 -0.61 7.52 -6.34
C CYS A 118 -1.26 8.91 -6.34
N VAL A 119 -1.60 9.48 -5.18
CA VAL A 119 -2.07 10.89 -5.07
C VAL A 119 -1.07 11.86 -5.69
N GLN A 120 0.23 11.59 -5.52
CA GLN A 120 1.28 12.41 -6.09
C GLN A 120 1.24 12.37 -7.62
N GLY A 121 0.76 11.26 -8.21
CA GLY A 121 0.60 11.13 -9.66
C GLY A 121 -0.47 12.05 -10.21
N ALA A 122 -1.55 12.32 -9.47
CA ALA A 122 -2.55 13.31 -9.88
C ALA A 122 -1.92 14.72 -9.99
N LEU A 123 -1.08 15.09 -9.02
CA LEU A 123 -0.39 16.39 -8.98
C LEU A 123 0.76 16.49 -9.98
N HIS A 124 1.20 15.36 -10.53
CA HIS A 124 2.43 15.25 -11.30
C HIS A 124 2.20 14.62 -12.67
N HIS A 125 0.98 14.72 -13.20
CA HIS A 125 0.59 14.29 -14.56
C HIS A 125 0.92 12.82 -14.81
N ALA A 126 0.47 11.96 -13.89
CA ALA A 126 0.71 10.52 -13.91
C ALA A 126 2.20 10.11 -13.86
N PHE A 127 3.08 11.02 -13.43
CA PHE A 127 4.54 10.85 -13.39
C PHE A 127 5.20 10.63 -14.76
N VAL A 128 4.50 10.86 -15.87
CA VAL A 128 5.13 10.86 -17.19
C VAL A 128 5.81 12.21 -17.39
N ASP A 129 7.11 12.15 -17.68
CA ASP A 129 8.01 13.29 -17.82
C ASP A 129 9.07 13.01 -18.91
N ALA A 130 10.05 13.90 -19.09
CA ALA A 130 11.01 13.77 -20.19
C ALA A 130 11.82 12.45 -20.12
N GLU A 131 12.23 12.04 -18.92
CA GLU A 131 12.97 10.80 -18.70
C GLU A 131 12.14 9.55 -19.03
N THR A 132 10.85 9.57 -18.66
CA THR A 132 9.91 8.48 -18.94
C THR A 132 9.66 8.34 -20.45
N LEU A 133 9.53 9.45 -21.17
CA LEU A 133 9.34 9.46 -22.63
C LEU A 133 10.63 9.04 -23.36
N GLU A 134 11.79 9.52 -22.90
CA GLU A 134 13.09 9.15 -23.48
C GLU A 134 13.35 7.65 -23.38
N ARG A 135 13.03 7.04 -22.24
CA ARG A 135 13.13 5.58 -22.07
C ARG A 135 12.27 4.82 -23.06
N TRP A 136 11.04 5.27 -23.28
CA TRP A 136 10.17 4.66 -24.28
C TRP A 136 10.77 4.77 -25.69
N LEU A 137 11.38 5.90 -26.04
CA LEU A 137 12.04 6.10 -27.34
C LEU A 137 13.26 5.21 -27.54
N LEU A 138 14.03 4.94 -26.47
CA LEU A 138 15.15 3.99 -26.53
C LEU A 138 14.69 2.57 -26.87
N GLU A 139 13.50 2.18 -26.42
CA GLU A 139 12.88 0.89 -26.73
C GLU A 139 12.17 0.87 -28.10
N HIS A 140 11.90 2.04 -28.68
CA HIS A 140 11.19 2.19 -29.96
C HIS A 140 11.97 3.09 -30.95
N PRO A 141 13.11 2.61 -31.50
CA PRO A 141 13.95 3.41 -32.39
C PRO A 141 13.21 3.93 -33.62
N GLY A 142 13.42 5.20 -33.95
CA GLY A 142 12.79 5.86 -35.11
C GLY A 142 11.44 6.50 -34.83
N GLN A 143 10.89 6.32 -33.62
CA GLN A 143 9.68 7.03 -33.18
C GLN A 143 10.01 8.43 -32.63
N THR A 144 8.97 9.25 -32.47
CA THR A 144 9.05 10.61 -31.97
C THR A 144 8.47 10.73 -30.56
N SER A 145 8.75 11.84 -29.87
CA SER A 145 8.16 12.13 -28.55
C SER A 145 6.62 12.18 -28.60
N GLU A 146 6.02 12.61 -29.72
CA GLU A 146 4.56 12.57 -29.88
C GLU A 146 4.04 11.14 -29.97
N ASP A 147 4.78 10.22 -30.60
CA ASP A 147 4.42 8.79 -30.62
C ASP A 147 4.49 8.18 -29.21
N ALA A 148 5.50 8.56 -28.42
CA ALA A 148 5.61 8.15 -27.03
C ALA A 148 4.41 8.66 -26.20
N ILE A 149 4.06 9.94 -26.34
CA ILE A 149 2.89 10.56 -25.68
C ILE A 149 1.60 9.84 -26.11
N ALA A 150 1.43 9.57 -27.40
CA ALA A 150 0.28 8.84 -27.92
C ALA A 150 0.19 7.43 -27.34
N ALA A 151 1.32 6.72 -27.16
CA ALA A 151 1.37 5.42 -26.53
C ALA A 151 0.88 5.48 -25.06
N TYR A 152 1.33 6.46 -24.27
CA TYR A 152 0.85 6.65 -22.89
C TYR A 152 -0.64 7.04 -22.82
N LEU A 153 -1.13 7.87 -23.75
CA LEU A 153 -2.55 8.20 -23.83
C LEU A 153 -3.40 6.97 -24.20
N ALA A 154 -2.92 6.13 -25.12
CA ALA A 154 -3.59 4.88 -25.48
C ALA A 154 -3.61 3.88 -24.32
N ALA A 155 -2.62 3.92 -23.44
CA ALA A 155 -2.56 3.08 -22.24
C ALA A 155 -3.46 3.56 -21.08
N LEU A 156 -4.14 4.70 -21.20
CA LEU A 156 -5.09 5.15 -20.19
C LEU A 156 -6.28 4.18 -20.09
N PRO A 157 -6.70 3.80 -18.87
CA PRO A 157 -7.87 2.94 -18.69
C PRO A 157 -9.16 3.67 -19.05
N GLU A 158 -10.27 2.93 -19.15
CA GLU A 158 -11.62 3.53 -19.28
C GLU A 158 -12.00 4.35 -18.04
N GLN A 159 -11.63 3.84 -16.86
CA GLN A 159 -11.90 4.46 -15.57
C GLN A 159 -10.66 4.44 -14.68
N HIS A 160 -10.48 5.50 -13.89
CA HIS A 160 -9.42 5.62 -12.91
C HIS A 160 -9.97 6.02 -11.54
N LEU A 161 -9.20 5.83 -10.48
CA LEU A 161 -9.55 6.29 -9.14
C LEU A 161 -9.35 7.81 -9.02
N ASP A 162 -10.41 8.51 -8.62
CA ASP A 162 -10.42 9.96 -8.45
C ASP A 162 -9.37 10.47 -7.46
N GLY A 163 -8.77 11.62 -7.74
CA GLY A 163 -7.67 12.17 -6.93
C GLY A 163 -6.40 11.29 -6.87
N GLY A 164 -6.33 10.21 -7.66
CA GLY A 164 -5.13 9.40 -7.89
C GLY A 164 -4.55 9.62 -9.29
N CYS A 165 -3.41 8.97 -9.54
CA CYS A 165 -2.80 8.87 -10.87
C CYS A 165 -3.81 8.38 -11.92
N ALA A 166 -3.75 8.93 -13.14
CA ALA A 166 -4.66 8.57 -14.24
C ALA A 166 -4.59 7.09 -14.67
N PHE A 167 -3.50 6.39 -14.32
CA PHE A 167 -3.37 4.94 -14.55
C PHE A 167 -3.81 4.07 -13.37
N GLN A 168 -4.26 4.64 -12.25
CA GLN A 168 -4.68 3.85 -11.09
C GLN A 168 -6.15 3.41 -11.23
N THR A 169 -6.40 2.11 -11.24
CA THR A 169 -7.74 1.50 -11.32
C THR A 169 -8.11 0.80 -10.01
N ALA A 170 -9.28 0.15 -9.97
CA ALA A 170 -9.70 -0.69 -8.86
C ALA A 170 -8.85 -1.96 -8.69
N THR A 171 -8.10 -2.38 -9.71
CA THR A 171 -7.27 -3.61 -9.69
C THR A 171 -5.77 -3.34 -9.60
N GLY A 172 -5.36 -2.07 -9.66
CA GLY A 172 -3.98 -1.65 -9.46
C GLY A 172 -3.59 -0.58 -10.48
N CYS A 173 -2.30 -0.49 -10.79
CA CYS A 173 -1.85 0.36 -11.89
C CYS A 173 -2.10 -0.35 -13.23
N HIS A 174 -2.78 0.34 -14.15
CA HIS A 174 -3.08 -0.13 -15.52
C HIS A 174 -1.83 -0.23 -16.40
N LEU A 175 -0.79 0.56 -16.11
CA LEU A 175 0.47 0.47 -16.83
C LEU A 175 1.23 -0.81 -16.45
N PRO A 176 1.82 -1.51 -17.44
CA PRO A 176 2.80 -2.56 -17.16
C PRO A 176 4.04 -1.95 -16.51
N ARG A 177 4.78 -2.76 -15.74
CA ARG A 177 5.84 -2.28 -14.84
C ARG A 177 6.96 -1.56 -15.60
N GLU A 178 7.27 -2.04 -16.79
CA GLU A 178 8.31 -1.56 -17.69
C GLU A 178 8.02 -0.13 -18.17
N GLN A 179 6.73 0.22 -18.28
CA GLN A 179 6.27 1.55 -18.69
C GLN A 179 5.99 2.49 -17.50
N ARG A 180 6.14 2.02 -16.26
CA ARG A 180 5.93 2.87 -15.08
C ARG A 180 7.14 3.77 -14.87
N ALA A 181 6.88 5.00 -14.42
CA ALA A 181 7.92 5.90 -13.93
C ALA A 181 8.70 5.27 -12.77
N ASP A 182 9.96 5.67 -12.59
CA ASP A 182 10.85 5.12 -11.56
C ASP A 182 10.28 5.22 -10.16
N ILE A 183 9.62 6.33 -9.82
CA ILE A 183 8.95 6.49 -8.51
C ILE A 183 7.87 5.43 -8.26
N CYS A 184 7.15 5.05 -9.32
CA CYS A 184 6.12 4.01 -9.24
C CYS A 184 6.76 2.64 -9.05
N ASN A 185 7.90 2.39 -9.70
CA ASN A 185 8.64 1.14 -9.57
C ASN A 185 9.39 1.06 -8.24
N ARG A 186 9.75 2.16 -7.60
CA ARG A 186 10.42 2.12 -6.29
C ARG A 186 9.47 2.05 -5.10
N TYR A 187 8.15 1.98 -5.35
CA TYR A 187 7.09 2.04 -4.34
C TYR A 187 7.42 2.96 -3.16
N VAL A 188 7.37 4.27 -3.34
CA VAL A 188 7.50 5.26 -2.23
C VAL A 188 6.40 5.11 -1.15
N CYS A 189 5.57 4.07 -1.23
CA CYS A 189 4.78 3.58 -0.11
C CYS A 189 5.70 2.90 0.92
N PRO A 190 5.88 3.46 2.13
CA PRO A 190 6.79 2.89 3.12
C PRO A 190 6.48 1.42 3.45
N ALA A 191 5.20 1.05 3.45
CA ALA A 191 4.75 -0.31 3.73
C ALA A 191 5.16 -1.33 2.65
N LEU A 192 5.18 -0.93 1.37
CA LEU A 192 5.64 -1.80 0.29
C LEU A 192 7.16 -1.81 0.17
N ASP A 193 7.82 -0.71 0.50
CA ASP A 193 9.27 -0.63 0.59
C ASP A 193 9.82 -1.59 1.67
N GLU A 194 9.27 -1.52 2.88
CA GLU A 194 9.61 -2.43 4.00
C GLU A 194 9.31 -3.91 3.66
N LEU A 195 8.21 -4.17 2.96
CA LEU A 195 7.89 -5.50 2.47
C LEU A 195 8.91 -5.97 1.42
N GLY A 196 9.31 -5.10 0.49
CA GLY A 196 10.32 -5.39 -0.52
C GLY A 196 11.67 -5.76 0.11
N ASP A 197 12.11 -5.01 1.11
CA ASP A 197 13.32 -5.31 1.88
C ASP A 197 13.20 -6.62 2.64
N THR A 198 12.03 -6.88 3.24
CA THR A 198 11.77 -8.14 3.96
C THR A 198 11.83 -9.35 3.01
N LEU A 199 11.21 -9.27 1.84
CA LEU A 199 11.23 -10.35 0.85
C LEU A 199 12.60 -10.48 0.18
N ARG A 200 13.37 -9.40 0.05
CA ARG A 200 14.76 -9.48 -0.40
C ARG A 200 15.63 -10.28 0.57
N ALA A 201 15.45 -10.05 1.87
CA ALA A 201 16.17 -10.77 2.93
C ALA A 201 15.66 -12.21 3.14
N THR A 202 14.37 -12.44 2.96
CA THR A 202 13.74 -13.76 3.11
C THR A 202 12.67 -13.98 2.03
N PRO A 203 13.06 -14.43 0.82
CA PRO A 203 12.17 -14.52 -0.35
C PRO A 203 10.91 -15.38 -0.16
N ASP A 204 11.02 -16.44 0.64
CA ASP A 204 9.89 -17.34 0.90
C ASP A 204 9.02 -16.90 2.10
N ARG A 205 9.29 -15.74 2.69
CA ARG A 205 8.50 -15.27 3.84
C ARG A 205 7.10 -14.83 3.39
N ALA A 206 6.07 -15.38 4.02
CA ALA A 206 4.71 -14.89 3.83
C ALA A 206 4.53 -13.49 4.46
N ALA A 207 3.63 -12.69 3.90
CA ALA A 207 3.23 -11.41 4.47
C ALA A 207 1.71 -11.33 4.63
N LEU A 208 1.25 -10.97 5.83
CA LEU A 208 -0.14 -10.60 6.10
C LEU A 208 -0.29 -9.12 5.82
N VAL A 209 -1.24 -8.76 4.96
CA VAL A 209 -1.47 -7.37 4.54
C VAL A 209 -2.87 -6.94 4.93
N PHE A 210 -2.96 -5.88 5.73
CA PHE A 210 -4.22 -5.32 6.22
C PHE A 210 -4.42 -3.90 5.74
N THR A 211 -5.62 -3.58 5.25
CA THR A 211 -6.04 -2.20 5.00
C THR A 211 -6.74 -1.67 6.25
N ARG A 212 -6.07 -0.82 7.01
CA ARG A 212 -6.56 -0.39 8.32
C ARG A 212 -7.32 0.93 8.23
N GLN A 213 -8.52 0.95 8.77
CA GLN A 213 -9.29 2.17 8.95
C GLN A 213 -9.57 2.38 10.46
N ARG A 214 -8.76 3.22 11.09
CA ARG A 214 -8.85 3.51 12.54
C ARG A 214 -8.73 2.23 13.40
N ARG A 215 -9.84 1.80 14.04
CA ARG A 215 -9.91 0.65 14.95
C ARG A 215 -10.39 -0.64 14.26
N ARG A 216 -10.61 -0.60 12.94
CA ARG A 216 -11.09 -1.70 12.12
C ARG A 216 -10.17 -1.90 10.91
N PHE A 217 -10.33 -3.00 10.20
CA PHE A 217 -9.73 -3.17 8.87
C PHE A 217 -10.83 -3.39 7.83
N GLU A 218 -10.61 -2.86 6.63
CA GLU A 218 -11.51 -3.02 5.49
C GLU A 218 -11.23 -4.32 4.74
N ARG A 219 -9.95 -4.66 4.58
CA ARG A 219 -9.49 -5.82 3.82
C ARG A 219 -8.28 -6.46 4.50
N ALA A 220 -8.17 -7.77 4.37
CA ALA A 220 -7.01 -8.55 4.78
C ALA A 220 -6.65 -9.52 3.65
N ALA A 221 -5.36 -9.75 3.45
CA ALA A 221 -4.84 -10.69 2.47
C ALA A 221 -3.54 -11.31 2.97
N VAL A 222 -3.17 -12.45 2.40
CA VAL A 222 -1.83 -13.02 2.54
C VAL A 222 -1.13 -13.00 1.19
N LEU A 223 0.11 -12.51 1.19
CA LEU A 223 1.03 -12.60 0.07
C LEU A 223 2.05 -13.71 0.36
N HIS A 224 2.13 -14.72 -0.50
CA HIS A 224 3.11 -15.79 -0.39
C HIS A 224 3.40 -16.40 -1.76
N GLN A 225 4.68 -16.66 -2.06
CA GLN A 225 5.13 -17.25 -3.33
C GLN A 225 4.50 -16.57 -4.56
N GLY A 226 4.40 -15.23 -4.50
CA GLY A 226 3.84 -14.42 -5.57
C GLY A 226 2.35 -14.56 -5.81
N ARG A 227 1.58 -15.09 -4.85
CA ARG A 227 0.12 -15.07 -4.86
C ARG A 227 -0.41 -14.23 -3.71
N ALA A 228 -1.34 -13.33 -4.02
CA ALA A 228 -2.10 -12.57 -3.03
C ALA A 228 -3.49 -13.21 -2.88
N THR A 229 -3.79 -13.74 -1.70
CA THR A 229 -5.07 -14.40 -1.39
C THR A 229 -5.84 -13.61 -0.33
N PRO A 230 -7.08 -13.21 -0.58
CA PRO A 230 -7.91 -12.55 0.44
C PRO A 230 -8.14 -13.44 1.67
N LEU A 231 -8.02 -12.85 2.85
CA LEU A 231 -8.39 -13.48 4.11
C LEU A 231 -9.78 -12.99 4.51
N ASN A 232 -10.79 -13.80 4.23
CA ASN A 232 -12.18 -13.51 4.54
C ASN A 232 -12.56 -14.03 5.93
N HIS A 233 -13.62 -13.46 6.51
CA HIS A 233 -14.21 -13.91 7.79
C HIS A 233 -13.27 -13.80 9.01
N LEU A 234 -12.26 -12.93 8.96
CA LEU A 234 -11.51 -12.55 10.16
C LEU A 234 -12.38 -11.64 11.04
N PRO A 235 -12.38 -11.83 12.37
CA PRO A 235 -13.08 -10.92 13.27
C PRO A 235 -12.41 -9.55 13.28
N GLN A 236 -13.23 -8.51 13.47
CA GLN A 236 -12.73 -7.16 13.65
C GLN A 236 -12.10 -7.00 15.05
N PRO A 237 -11.13 -6.08 15.24
CA PRO A 237 -10.48 -5.91 16.54
C PRO A 237 -11.44 -5.59 17.68
N ASP A 238 -12.53 -4.87 17.41
CA ASP A 238 -13.56 -4.50 18.38
C ASP A 238 -14.51 -5.65 18.76
N GLU A 239 -14.60 -6.69 17.93
CA GLU A 239 -15.34 -7.93 18.20
C GLU A 239 -14.60 -8.86 19.16
N LEU A 240 -13.28 -8.67 19.32
CA LEU A 240 -12.44 -9.51 20.18
C LEU A 240 -12.47 -9.04 21.64
N GLN A 241 -12.42 -10.02 22.54
CA GLN A 241 -12.27 -9.73 23.97
C GLN A 241 -10.89 -9.12 24.24
N PRO A 242 -10.78 -8.18 25.21
CA PRO A 242 -9.48 -7.70 25.65
C PRO A 242 -8.61 -8.90 26.06
N PRO A 243 -7.30 -8.87 25.81
CA PRO A 243 -6.43 -9.89 26.39
C PRO A 243 -6.65 -9.92 27.91
N GLY A 244 -6.86 -11.11 28.47
CA GLY A 244 -7.00 -11.27 29.91
C GLY A 244 -5.77 -10.72 30.65
N PRO A 245 -5.89 -10.36 31.93
CA PRO A 245 -4.72 -9.95 32.71
C PRO A 245 -3.66 -11.06 32.65
N PRO A 246 -2.36 -10.72 32.58
CA PRO A 246 -1.32 -11.73 32.60
C PRO A 246 -1.52 -12.64 33.83
N PRO A 247 -1.31 -13.96 33.70
CA PRO A 247 -1.45 -14.87 34.82
C PRO A 247 -0.56 -14.36 35.96
N GLN A 248 -1.16 -14.14 37.13
CA GLN A 248 -0.38 -13.77 38.31
C GLN A 248 0.54 -14.96 38.63
N ALA A 249 1.85 -14.72 38.52
CA ALA A 249 2.85 -15.68 38.95
C ALA A 249 2.57 -16.05 40.42
N ARG A 250 2.35 -17.34 40.67
CA ARG A 250 2.16 -17.89 42.01
C ARG A 250 3.47 -17.98 42.75
#